data_AF-A0A925YLI8-F1
#
_entry.id   AF-A0A925YLI8-F1
#
_cell.length_a   1.000
_cell.length_b   1.000
_cell.length_c   1.000
_cell.angle_alpha   90.00
_cell.angle_beta   90.00
_cell.angle_gamma   90.00
#
_symmetry.space_group_name_H-M   'P 1'
#
loop_
_entity.id
_entity.type
_entity.pdbx_description
1 polymer ?
#
loop_
_entity_poly.entity_id
_entity_poly.type
_entity_poly.pdbx_seq_one_letter_code
_entity_poly.pdbx_strand_id
1 'polypeptide(L)'
;ADEHHDERRGEAQRAEAMVEGEVARFLEAYRGRRVGPTITALRAHVLEIARAEAERVLTLGGSAAGGERERRAMLDLAEGIAKKLLHGPQVVLKKGGADPIDGAALVASVQRLFELEVADAASEPGVVGVAGTAAVESDSETSSTGKVVGS
;
A
#
# COMPACT_ATOMS: atom_id res chain seq x y z
N ALA A 1 29.14 36.88 12.79
CA ALA A 1 27.77 36.86 12.22
C ALA A 1 27.57 35.65 11.29
N ASP A 2 28.63 35.14 10.63
CA ASP A 2 28.51 34.04 9.67
C ASP A 2 28.33 32.64 10.30
N GLU A 3 28.83 32.39 11.52
CA GLU A 3 28.75 31.06 12.17
C GLU A 3 27.32 30.56 12.40
N HIS A 4 26.36 31.44 12.70
CA HIS A 4 24.96 31.06 12.91
C HIS A 4 24.21 30.67 11.62
N HIS A 5 24.73 31.00 10.44
CA HIS A 5 24.09 30.66 9.16
C HIS A 5 24.48 29.27 8.65
N ASP A 6 25.73 28.85 8.88
CA ASP A 6 26.20 27.54 8.44
C ASP A 6 25.74 26.40 9.36
N GLU A 7 25.62 26.65 10.66
CA GLU A 7 25.06 25.67 11.62
C GLU A 7 23.59 25.36 11.32
N ARG A 8 22.76 26.37 11.03
CA ARG A 8 21.36 26.19 10.64
C ARG A 8 21.19 25.47 9.31
N ARG A 9 22.09 25.68 8.35
CA ARG A 9 22.11 24.96 7.07
C ARG A 9 22.47 23.49 7.25
N GLY A 10 23.48 23.19 8.06
CA GLY A 10 23.86 21.83 8.38
C GLY A 10 22.77 21.08 9.15
N GLU A 11 22.05 21.77 10.04
CA GLU A 11 20.90 21.21 10.76
C GLU A 11 19.69 20.97 9.86
N ALA A 12 19.37 21.90 8.95
CA ALA A 12 18.32 21.73 7.96
C ALA A 12 18.57 20.51 7.05
N GLN A 13 19.81 20.33 6.56
CA GLN A 13 20.18 19.18 5.73
C GLN A 13 20.02 17.84 6.48
N ARG A 14 20.37 17.81 7.78
CA ARG A 14 20.16 16.61 8.61
C ARG A 14 18.68 16.30 8.81
N ALA A 15 17.86 17.33 9.01
CA ALA A 15 16.41 17.18 9.14
C ALA A 15 15.78 16.69 7.82
N GLU A 16 16.19 17.25 6.68
CA GLU A 16 15.74 16.82 5.34
C GLU A 16 16.07 15.35 5.08
N ALA A 17 17.31 14.91 5.34
CA ALA A 17 17.71 13.51 5.16
C ALA A 17 16.93 12.54 6.06
N MET A 18 16.59 12.95 7.28
CA MET A 18 15.75 12.15 8.18
C MET A 18 14.32 12.02 7.65
N VAL A 19 13.73 13.11 7.16
CA VAL A 19 12.38 13.13 6.57
C VAL A 19 12.34 12.25 5.32
N GLU A 20 13.32 12.35 4.43
CA GLU A 20 13.41 11.51 3.23
C GLU A 20 13.45 10.02 3.58
N GLY A 21 14.22 9.64 4.60
CA GLY A 21 14.28 8.27 5.10
C GLY A 21 12.92 7.75 5.60
N GLU A 22 12.17 8.57 6.32
CA GLU A 22 10.85 8.17 6.82
C GLU A 22 9.76 8.17 5.75
N VAL A 23 9.83 9.08 4.76
CA VAL A 23 8.96 9.04 3.59
C VAL A 23 9.21 7.75 2.79
N ALA A 24 10.46 7.35 2.59
CA ALA A 24 10.80 6.10 1.91
C ALA A 24 10.24 4.87 2.64
N ARG A 25 10.39 4.81 3.97
CA ARG A 25 9.82 3.73 4.80
C ARG A 25 8.29 3.70 4.75
N PHE A 26 7.64 4.87 4.80
CA PHE A 26 6.19 4.97 4.70
C PHE A 26 5.69 4.47 3.35
N LEU A 27 6.31 4.89 2.24
CA LEU A 27 5.92 4.46 0.89
C LEU A 27 6.08 2.95 0.70
N GLU A 28 7.13 2.36 1.27
CA GLU A 28 7.32 0.90 1.23
C GLU A 28 6.23 0.16 1.99
N ALA A 29 5.93 0.60 3.22
CA ALA A 29 4.85 0.05 4.01
C ALA A 29 3.47 0.24 3.34
N TYR A 30 3.27 1.37 2.65
CA TYR A 30 2.05 1.67 1.91
C TYR A 30 1.89 0.75 0.70
N ARG A 31 2.94 0.55 -0.11
CA ARG A 31 2.92 -0.39 -1.25
C ARG A 31 2.61 -1.82 -0.80
N GLY A 32 3.26 -2.29 0.26
CA GLY A 32 3.03 -3.63 0.82
C GLY A 32 1.56 -3.88 1.20
N ARG A 33 0.86 -2.87 1.73
CA ARG A 33 -0.57 -2.97 2.10
C ARG A 33 -1.50 -3.17 0.90
N ARG A 34 -1.12 -2.75 -0.31
CA ARG A 34 -1.96 -2.87 -1.53
C ARG A 34 -1.91 -4.26 -2.18
N VAL A 35 -0.90 -5.06 -1.88
CA VAL A 35 -0.74 -6.41 -2.45
C VAL A 35 -1.70 -7.42 -1.80
N GLY A 36 -1.89 -7.33 -0.48
CA GLY A 36 -2.71 -8.27 0.30
C GLY A 36 -4.15 -8.42 -0.21
N PRO A 37 -4.90 -7.32 -0.41
CA PRO A 37 -6.26 -7.37 -0.95
C PRO A 37 -6.34 -8.07 -2.32
N THR A 38 -5.38 -7.83 -3.20
CA THR A 38 -5.31 -8.49 -4.52
C THR A 38 -5.06 -9.99 -4.40
N ILE A 39 -4.16 -10.42 -3.51
CA ILE A 39 -3.91 -11.84 -3.24
C ILE A 39 -5.17 -12.54 -2.72
N THR A 40 -5.92 -11.88 -1.84
CA THR A 40 -7.16 -12.40 -1.28
C THR A 40 -8.25 -12.52 -2.34
N ALA A 41 -8.46 -11.47 -3.15
CA ALA A 41 -9.43 -11.48 -4.24
C ALA A 41 -9.10 -12.56 -5.28
N LEU A 42 -7.83 -12.66 -5.69
CA LEU A 42 -7.37 -13.69 -6.63
C LEU A 42 -7.64 -15.10 -6.10
N ARG A 43 -7.35 -15.33 -4.81
CA ARG A 43 -7.59 -16.63 -4.19
C ARG A 43 -9.07 -16.98 -4.15
N ALA A 44 -9.93 -16.02 -3.81
CA ALA A 44 -11.38 -16.22 -3.78
C ALA A 44 -11.89 -16.58 -5.18
N HIS A 45 -11.58 -15.74 -6.17
CA HIS A 45 -11.99 -15.93 -7.57
C HIS A 45 -11.64 -17.33 -8.11
N VAL A 46 -10.38 -17.77 -7.96
CA VAL A 46 -9.94 -19.07 -8.50
C VAL A 46 -10.58 -20.25 -7.74
N LEU A 47 -10.75 -20.14 -6.42
CA LEU A 47 -11.40 -21.20 -5.64
C LEU A 47 -12.90 -21.31 -5.93
N GLU A 48 -13.58 -20.19 -6.18
CA GLU A 48 -14.99 -20.19 -6.59
C GLU A 48 -15.18 -20.90 -7.94
N ILE A 49 -14.36 -20.57 -8.94
CA ILE A 49 -14.37 -21.26 -10.23
C ILE A 49 -14.15 -22.77 -10.04
N ALA A 50 -13.13 -23.16 -9.28
CA ALA A 50 -12.82 -24.57 -9.06
C ALA A 50 -13.97 -25.33 -8.39
N ARG A 51 -14.62 -24.72 -7.39
CA ARG A 51 -15.77 -25.31 -6.69
C ARG A 51 -16.99 -25.40 -7.60
N ALA A 52 -17.33 -24.33 -8.31
CA ALA A 52 -18.46 -24.31 -9.24
C ALA A 52 -18.28 -25.38 -10.33
N GLU A 53 -17.06 -25.53 -10.85
CA GLU A 53 -16.75 -26.50 -11.87
C GLU A 53 -16.86 -27.94 -11.35
N ALA A 54 -16.38 -28.22 -10.14
CA ALA A 54 -16.54 -29.51 -9.48
C ALA A 54 -18.02 -29.84 -9.20
N GLU A 55 -18.79 -28.87 -8.70
CA GLU A 55 -20.22 -29.04 -8.44
C GLU A 55 -21.00 -29.31 -9.72
N ARG A 56 -20.67 -28.62 -10.82
CA ARG A 56 -21.30 -28.86 -12.13
C ARG A 56 -21.03 -30.28 -12.67
N VAL A 57 -19.83 -30.83 -12.45
CA VAL A 57 -19.56 -32.24 -12.79
C VAL A 57 -20.39 -33.19 -11.93
N LEU A 58 -20.48 -32.91 -10.62
CA LEU A 58 -21.24 -33.72 -9.68
C LEU A 58 -22.75 -33.71 -10.01
N THR A 59 -23.30 -32.58 -10.44
CA THR A 59 -24.72 -32.52 -10.86
C THR A 59 -24.96 -33.24 -12.18
N LEU A 60 -24.03 -33.15 -13.14
CA LEU A 60 -24.13 -33.85 -14.42
C LEU A 60 -24.09 -35.39 -14.27
N GLY A 61 -23.33 -35.88 -13.27
CA GLY A 61 -23.26 -37.29 -12.92
C GLY A 61 -24.53 -37.87 -12.28
N GLY A 62 -25.49 -37.03 -11.87
CA GLY A 62 -26.76 -37.46 -11.27
C GLY A 62 -26.57 -38.43 -10.09
N SER A 63 -27.44 -39.43 -9.96
CA SER A 63 -27.34 -40.50 -8.94
C SER A 63 -26.09 -41.39 -9.08
N ALA A 64 -25.33 -41.26 -10.17
CA ALA A 64 -24.08 -41.99 -10.42
C ALA A 64 -22.83 -41.21 -9.96
N ALA A 65 -22.97 -39.98 -9.44
CA ALA A 65 -21.85 -39.14 -8.98
C ALA A 65 -21.16 -39.63 -7.69
N GLY A 66 -21.49 -40.84 -7.23
CA GLY A 66 -20.98 -41.39 -5.98
C GLY A 66 -21.61 -40.73 -4.75
N GLY A 67 -21.46 -41.37 -3.60
CA GLY A 67 -21.94 -40.84 -2.32
C GLY A 67 -21.14 -39.63 -1.85
N GLU A 68 -21.39 -39.20 -0.60
CA GLU A 68 -20.71 -38.05 0.01
C GLU A 68 -19.17 -38.13 -0.05
N ARG A 69 -18.62 -39.35 -0.05
CA ARG A 69 -17.18 -39.58 -0.16
C ARG A 69 -16.62 -39.16 -1.52
N GLU A 70 -17.25 -39.57 -2.64
CA GLU A 70 -16.81 -39.14 -3.97
C GLU A 70 -17.01 -37.63 -4.18
N ARG A 71 -18.13 -37.09 -3.68
CA ARG A 71 -18.37 -35.64 -3.68
C ARG A 71 -17.22 -34.87 -3.02
N ARG A 72 -16.83 -35.30 -1.82
CA ARG A 72 -15.73 -34.68 -1.08
C ARG A 72 -14.39 -34.81 -1.82
N ALA A 73 -14.09 -35.99 -2.36
CA ALA A 73 -12.86 -36.22 -3.11
C ALA A 73 -12.75 -35.31 -4.36
N MET A 74 -13.86 -35.08 -5.06
CA MET A 74 -13.90 -34.19 -6.23
C MET A 74 -13.64 -32.72 -5.84
N LEU A 75 -14.29 -32.24 -4.77
CA LEU A 75 -14.06 -30.88 -4.26
C LEU A 75 -12.62 -30.69 -3.78
N ASP A 76 -12.07 -31.66 -3.06
CA ASP A 76 -10.69 -31.62 -2.59
C ASP A 76 -9.68 -31.63 -3.75
N LEU A 77 -9.96 -32.39 -4.82
CA LEU A 77 -9.16 -32.38 -6.04
C LEU A 77 -9.16 -31.00 -6.71
N ALA A 78 -10.35 -30.41 -6.91
CA ALA A 78 -10.49 -29.11 -7.54
C ALA A 78 -9.79 -28.00 -6.74
N GLU A 79 -9.98 -27.97 -5.42
CA GLU A 79 -9.25 -27.05 -4.54
C GLU A 79 -7.74 -27.30 -4.54
N GLY A 80 -7.32 -28.56 -4.63
CA GLY A 80 -5.90 -28.94 -4.72
C GLY A 80 -5.24 -28.41 -5.99
N ILE A 81 -5.93 -28.49 -7.13
CA ILE A 81 -5.49 -27.91 -8.41
C ILE A 81 -5.40 -26.39 -8.30
N ALA A 82 -6.47 -25.74 -7.80
CA ALA A 82 -6.51 -24.30 -7.59
C ALA A 82 -5.35 -23.80 -6.72
N LYS A 83 -5.07 -24.48 -5.59
CA LYS A 83 -3.94 -24.15 -4.70
C LYS A 83 -2.59 -24.24 -5.42
N LYS A 84 -2.37 -25.26 -6.24
CA LYS A 84 -1.13 -25.43 -7.02
C LYS A 84 -0.96 -24.31 -8.06
N LEU A 85 -2.04 -23.95 -8.76
CA LEU A 85 -2.03 -22.84 -9.72
C LEU A 85 -1.79 -21.49 -9.05
N LEU A 86 -2.40 -21.26 -7.87
CA LEU A 86 -2.26 -20.01 -7.13
C LEU A 86 -0.88 -19.80 -6.50
N HIS A 87 -0.11 -20.86 -6.24
CA HIS A 87 1.19 -20.74 -5.59
C HIS A 87 2.13 -19.77 -6.33
N GLY A 88 2.28 -19.94 -7.65
CA GLY A 88 3.16 -19.09 -8.47
C GLY A 88 2.77 -17.61 -8.43
N PRO A 89 1.54 -17.24 -8.84
CA PRO A 89 1.06 -15.86 -8.81
C PRO A 89 1.13 -15.23 -7.41
N GLN A 90 0.79 -15.97 -6.36
CA GLN A 90 0.87 -15.46 -4.99
C GLN A 90 2.30 -15.18 -4.53
N VAL A 91 3.27 -16.03 -4.91
CA VAL A 91 4.68 -15.79 -4.61
C VAL A 91 5.19 -14.56 -5.35
N VAL A 92 4.84 -14.42 -6.64
CA VAL A 92 5.24 -13.26 -7.45
C VAL A 92 4.63 -11.97 -6.89
N LEU A 93 3.34 -11.96 -6.53
CA LEU A 93 2.70 -10.81 -5.90
C LEU A 93 3.34 -10.45 -4.56
N LYS A 94 3.59 -11.44 -3.68
CA LYS A 94 4.22 -11.17 -2.37
C LYS A 94 5.63 -10.59 -2.48
N LYS A 95 6.41 -11.03 -3.47
CA LYS A 95 7.81 -10.62 -3.64
C LYS A 95 7.94 -9.34 -4.47
N GLY A 96 7.17 -9.21 -5.54
CA GLY A 96 7.29 -8.13 -6.52
C GLY A 96 6.20 -7.07 -6.42
N GLY A 97 5.07 -7.33 -5.74
CA GLY A 97 3.97 -6.36 -5.67
C GLY A 97 4.27 -5.12 -4.82
N ALA A 98 5.28 -5.20 -3.94
CA ALA A 98 5.78 -4.05 -3.17
C ALA A 98 6.94 -3.31 -3.87
N ASP A 99 7.42 -3.84 -5.01
CA ASP A 99 8.53 -3.26 -5.76
C ASP A 99 8.21 -1.80 -6.16
N PRO A 100 9.12 -0.84 -5.88
CA PRO A 100 8.89 0.58 -6.16
C PRO A 100 8.76 0.94 -7.64
N ILE A 101 9.32 0.13 -8.54
CA ILE A 101 9.39 0.39 -9.97
C ILE A 101 8.21 -0.28 -10.68
N ASP A 102 8.06 -1.60 -10.49
CA ASP A 102 7.11 -2.39 -11.29
C ASP A 102 5.95 -2.99 -10.49
N GLY A 103 5.96 -2.89 -9.15
CA GLY A 103 5.02 -3.60 -8.28
C GLY A 103 3.56 -3.17 -8.48
N ALA A 104 3.31 -1.88 -8.67
CA ALA A 104 1.97 -1.37 -8.95
C ALA A 104 1.42 -1.87 -10.31
N ALA A 105 2.26 -1.91 -11.34
CA ALA A 105 1.88 -2.41 -12.67
C ALA A 105 1.61 -3.92 -12.64
N LEU A 106 2.40 -4.69 -11.88
CA LEU A 106 2.16 -6.11 -11.64
C LEU A 106 0.80 -6.34 -10.97
N VAL A 107 0.51 -5.63 -9.87
CA VAL A 107 -0.77 -5.73 -9.15
C VAL A 107 -1.95 -5.39 -10.05
N ALA A 108 -1.90 -4.27 -10.77
CA ALA A 108 -2.95 -3.85 -11.69
C ALA A 108 -3.13 -4.83 -12.87
N SER A 109 -2.06 -5.48 -13.32
CA SER A 109 -2.15 -6.48 -14.38
C SER A 109 -2.85 -7.75 -13.90
N VAL A 110 -2.56 -8.22 -12.68
CA VAL A 110 -3.28 -9.37 -12.10
C VAL A 110 -4.76 -9.04 -11.88
N GLN A 111 -5.07 -7.85 -11.37
CA GLN A 111 -6.46 -7.42 -11.18
C GLN A 111 -7.23 -7.42 -12.51
N ARG A 112 -6.62 -6.94 -13.60
CA ARG A 112 -7.25 -6.94 -14.94
C ARG A 112 -7.37 -8.33 -15.55
N LEU A 113 -6.32 -9.16 -15.46
CA LEU A 113 -6.31 -10.49 -16.07
C LEU A 113 -7.36 -11.44 -15.45
N PHE A 114 -7.73 -11.21 -14.19
CA PHE A 114 -8.69 -12.02 -13.46
C PHE A 114 -9.97 -11.25 -13.09
N GLU A 115 -10.15 -10.04 -13.64
CA GLU A 115 -11.32 -9.18 -13.37
C GLU A 115 -11.65 -9.06 -11.87
N LEU A 116 -10.62 -8.83 -11.04
CA LEU A 116 -10.74 -8.85 -9.58
C LEU A 116 -11.34 -7.55 -9.06
N GLU A 117 -12.41 -7.65 -8.27
CA GLU A 117 -12.93 -6.54 -7.48
C GLU A 117 -12.13 -6.42 -6.17
N VAL A 118 -11.30 -5.38 -6.09
CA VAL A 118 -10.50 -5.09 -4.90
C VAL A 118 -10.93 -3.73 -4.37
N ALA A 119 -11.49 -3.70 -3.15
CA ALA A 119 -11.76 -2.43 -2.49
C ALA A 119 -10.43 -1.69 -2.30
N ASP A 120 -10.29 -0.54 -2.97
CA ASP A 120 -9.06 0.23 -2.89
C ASP A 120 -8.92 0.71 -1.43
N ALA A 121 -7.81 0.40 -0.79
CA ALA A 121 -7.46 0.92 0.53
C ALA A 121 -7.07 2.43 0.46
N ALA A 122 -7.60 3.15 -0.54
CA ALA A 122 -7.39 4.56 -0.83
C ALA A 122 -8.40 5.46 -0.10
N SER A 123 -8.75 5.12 1.15
CA SER A 123 -9.05 6.20 2.10
C SER A 123 -7.72 6.85 2.41
N GLU A 124 -7.50 8.03 1.82
CA GLU A 124 -6.24 8.76 1.78
C GLU A 124 -5.49 8.77 3.12
N PRO A 125 -4.15 8.64 3.13
CA PRO A 125 -3.38 9.08 4.27
C PRO A 125 -3.59 10.60 4.35
N GLY A 126 -4.40 11.04 5.32
CA GLY A 126 -4.61 12.45 5.60
C GLY A 126 -3.27 13.16 5.63
N VAL A 127 -3.05 14.02 4.64
CA VAL A 127 -1.88 14.89 4.56
C VAL A 127 -1.97 15.78 5.79
N VAL A 128 -1.22 15.43 6.85
CA VAL A 128 -0.98 16.37 7.94
C VAL A 128 -0.13 17.47 7.32
N GLY A 129 -0.81 18.55 6.93
CA GLY A 129 -0.16 19.77 6.51
C GLY A 129 0.81 20.18 7.62
N VAL A 130 2.11 20.10 7.32
CA VAL A 130 3.13 20.73 8.15
C VAL A 130 2.96 22.22 7.91
N ALA A 131 2.03 22.83 8.65
CA ALA A 131 1.91 24.26 8.77
C ALA A 131 3.18 24.74 9.47
N GLY A 132 4.14 25.23 8.67
CA GLY A 132 5.27 25.99 9.18
C GLY A 132 4.74 27.23 9.90
N THR A 133 4.69 27.19 11.22
CA THR A 133 4.44 28.35 12.06
C THR A 133 5.74 29.16 12.15
N ALA A 134 5.98 30.00 11.14
CA ALA A 134 6.89 31.14 11.26
C ALA A 134 6.06 32.36 11.65
N ALA A 135 5.76 32.48 12.94
CA ALA A 135 5.31 33.75 13.51
C ALA A 135 6.57 34.62 13.70
N VAL A 136 6.79 35.53 12.75
CA VAL A 136 7.62 36.73 12.98
C VAL A 136 6.64 37.82 13.38
N GLU A 137 6.43 37.98 14.68
CA GLU A 137 5.87 39.23 15.21
C GLU A 137 7.00 40.12 15.70
N SER A 138 6.93 41.34 15.17
CA SER A 138 7.85 42.45 15.30
C SER A 138 7.74 43.06 16.69
N ASP A 139 8.75 42.88 17.54
CA ASP A 139 8.94 43.74 18.70
C ASP A 139 9.38 45.14 18.23
N SER A 140 8.45 46.08 18.28
CA SER A 140 8.71 47.51 18.18
C SER A 140 9.38 47.99 19.47
N GLU A 141 10.71 48.15 19.44
CA GLU A 141 11.44 48.95 20.45
C GLU A 141 11.04 50.42 20.32
N THR A 142 10.20 50.88 21.25
CA THR A 142 10.16 52.30 21.63
C THR A 142 11.11 52.50 22.80
N SER A 143 12.30 53.06 22.59
CA SER A 143 12.86 54.03 23.55
C SER A 143 14.13 54.72 23.05
N SER A 144 14.13 56.04 23.23
CA SER A 144 15.26 56.85 23.67
C SER A 144 16.35 57.23 22.67
N THR A 145 16.35 58.53 22.31
CA THR A 145 17.32 59.56 22.75
C THR A 145 17.70 60.48 21.58
N GLY A 146 17.23 61.73 21.63
CA GLY A 146 17.56 62.75 20.63
C GLY A 146 17.54 64.16 21.26
N LYS A 147 18.58 64.46 22.03
CA LYS A 147 18.95 65.78 22.56
C LYS A 147 19.21 66.76 21.39
N VAL A 148 19.02 68.07 21.65
CA VAL A 148 19.88 69.23 21.25
C VAL A 148 19.08 70.47 20.77
N VAL A 149 19.05 71.50 21.64
CA VAL A 149 19.27 72.95 21.42
C VAL A 149 18.40 73.74 20.43
N GLY A 150 17.87 74.89 20.90
CA GLY A 150 17.93 76.13 20.13
C GLY A 150 16.79 77.14 20.30
N SER A 151 17.07 78.17 21.12
CA SER A 151 16.47 79.51 21.22
C SER A 151 15.10 79.66 21.88
#